data_AF-A0ABD6WGX8-F1
#
_entry.id   AF-A0ABD6WGX8-F1
#
_cell.length_a   1.000
_cell.length_b   1.000
_cell.length_c   1.000
_cell.angle_alpha   90.00
_cell.angle_beta   90.00
_cell.angle_gamma   90.00
#
_symmetry.space_group_name_H-M   'P 1'
#
loop_
_entity.id
_entity.type
_entity.pdbx_description
1 polymer ?
#
loop_
_entity_poly.entity_id
_entity_poly.type
_entity_poly.pdbx_seq_one_letter_code
_entity_poly.pdbx_strand_id
1 'polypeptide(L)'
;MASPLSGLLGDHADPTEELVSLFGDGTSTTPAAVASAVDWGRGVLAERGIEPRKQVAAIHAFRQAEPRLSLKPATYLAKLVAA
;
A
#
# COMPACT_ATOMS: atom_id res chain seq x y z
N MET A 1 -1.41 13.64 27.21
CA MET A 1 -0.34 12.68 27.57
C MET A 1 0.17 12.10 26.25
N ALA A 2 1.40 12.45 25.85
CA ALA A 2 1.99 12.00 24.60
C ALA A 2 2.33 10.51 24.65
N SER A 3 2.07 9.80 23.55
CA SER A 3 2.26 8.36 23.38
C SER A 3 3.74 7.95 23.46
N PRO A 4 4.05 6.81 24.11
CA PRO A 4 5.30 6.12 23.89
C PRO A 4 5.04 4.75 23.24
N LEU A 5 5.46 4.61 21.97
CA LEU A 5 6.03 3.36 21.43
C LEU A 5 5.11 2.12 21.24
N SER A 6 3.93 2.24 20.62
CA SER A 6 3.18 1.06 20.13
C SER A 6 3.60 0.55 18.74
N GLY A 7 4.69 1.05 18.16
CA GLY A 7 4.95 0.96 16.70
C GLY A 7 6.25 0.32 16.24
N LEU A 8 6.88 -0.59 17.00
CA LEU A 8 8.23 -1.07 16.66
C LEU A 8 8.39 -2.55 16.26
N LEU A 9 7.39 -3.43 16.40
CA LEU A 9 7.54 -4.81 15.88
C LEU A 9 6.20 -5.51 15.63
N GLY A 10 5.72 -5.42 14.39
CA GLY A 10 4.72 -6.34 13.85
C GLY A 10 3.30 -6.08 14.31
N ASP A 11 2.70 -4.99 13.82
CA ASP A 11 1.25 -5.01 13.65
C ASP A 11 0.93 -6.16 12.66
N HIS A 12 0.24 -7.16 13.17
CA HIS A 12 -0.10 -8.40 12.46
C HIS A 12 -1.26 -8.20 11.49
N ALA A 13 -1.67 -6.95 11.23
CA ALA A 13 -2.70 -6.60 10.28
C ALA A 13 -2.46 -7.31 8.93
N ASP A 14 -3.54 -7.92 8.42
CA ASP A 14 -3.54 -8.46 7.08
C ASP A 14 -3.26 -7.29 6.12
N PRO A 15 -2.30 -7.41 5.18
CA PRO A 15 -2.04 -6.34 4.23
C PRO A 15 -3.31 -5.90 3.48
N THR A 16 -4.27 -6.80 3.29
CA THR A 16 -5.55 -6.47 2.66
C THR A 16 -6.47 -5.65 3.56
N GLU A 17 -6.44 -5.81 4.88
CA GLU A 17 -7.21 -4.98 5.82
C GLU A 17 -6.76 -3.52 5.78
N GLU A 18 -5.44 -3.28 5.76
CA GLU A 18 -4.91 -1.93 5.64
C GLU A 18 -5.26 -1.31 4.28
N LEU A 19 -5.18 -2.10 3.19
CA LEU A 19 -5.60 -1.63 1.87
C LEU A 19 -7.11 -1.31 1.83
N VAL A 20 -7.96 -2.08 2.50
CA VAL A 20 -9.39 -1.75 2.65
C VAL A 20 -9.59 -0.45 3.43
N SER A 21 -8.82 -0.25 4.50
CA SER A 21 -8.88 0.97 5.31
C SER A 21 -8.44 2.22 4.53
N LEU A 22 -7.42 2.10 3.68
CA LEU A 22 -6.84 3.22 2.92
C LEU A 22 -7.53 3.47 1.57
N PHE A 23 -7.96 2.42 0.87
CA PHE A 23 -8.45 2.50 -0.51
C PHE A 23 -9.91 2.04 -0.66
N GLY A 24 -10.55 1.57 0.42
CA GLY A 24 -11.98 1.31 0.47
C GLY A 24 -12.79 2.58 0.74
N ASP A 25 -14.08 2.54 0.41
CA ASP A 25 -15.03 3.62 0.66
C ASP A 25 -15.95 3.35 1.88
N GLY A 26 -15.58 2.37 2.70
CA GLY A 26 -16.39 1.89 3.84
C GLY A 26 -17.50 0.89 3.46
N THR A 27 -17.79 0.72 2.17
CA THR A 27 -18.75 -0.28 1.65
C THR A 27 -18.10 -1.29 0.70
N SER A 28 -16.92 -0.98 0.18
CA SER A 28 -16.12 -1.86 -0.67
C SER A 28 -15.84 -3.22 -0.05
N THR A 29 -15.99 -4.27 -0.86
CA THR A 29 -15.45 -5.59 -0.54
C THR A 29 -13.92 -5.57 -0.60
N THR A 30 -13.26 -6.50 0.09
CA THR A 30 -11.79 -6.62 0.06
C THR A 30 -11.21 -6.69 -1.36
N PRO A 31 -11.75 -7.51 -2.29
CA PRO A 31 -11.24 -7.54 -3.67
C PRO A 31 -11.38 -6.19 -4.39
N ALA A 32 -12.46 -5.45 -4.16
CA ALA A 32 -12.67 -4.15 -4.77
C ALA A 32 -11.66 -3.12 -4.27
N ALA A 33 -11.40 -3.06 -2.96
CA ALA A 33 -10.40 -2.16 -2.41
C ALA A 33 -8.98 -2.50 -2.87
N VAL A 34 -8.65 -3.79 -2.98
CA VAL A 34 -7.36 -4.24 -3.53
C VAL A 34 -7.21 -3.84 -5.01
N ALA A 35 -8.26 -3.97 -5.81
CA ALA A 35 -8.24 -3.52 -7.21
C ALA A 35 -8.03 -2.00 -7.31
N SER A 36 -8.74 -1.21 -6.51
CA SER A 36 -8.55 0.24 -6.43
C SER A 36 -7.12 0.61 -6.03
N ALA A 37 -6.53 -0.10 -5.06
CA ALA A 37 -5.14 0.11 -4.66
C ALA A 37 -4.16 -0.21 -5.79
N VAL A 38 -4.41 -1.26 -6.58
CA VAL A 38 -3.59 -1.64 -7.74
C VAL A 38 -3.65 -0.57 -8.83
N ASP A 39 -4.84 -0.07 -9.15
CA ASP A 39 -5.00 0.97 -10.17
C ASP A 39 -4.38 2.30 -9.74
N TRP A 40 -4.55 2.68 -8.46
CA TRP A 40 -3.82 3.80 -7.86
C TRP A 40 -2.30 3.59 -7.96
N GLY A 41 -1.80 2.41 -7.59
CA GLY A 41 -0.38 2.09 -7.63
C GLY A 41 0.20 2.20 -9.04
N ARG A 42 -0.51 1.69 -10.06
CA ARG A 42 -0.13 1.86 -11.47
C ARG A 42 -0.01 3.33 -11.86
N GLY A 43 -0.95 4.18 -11.43
CA GLY A 43 -0.88 5.63 -11.62
C GLY A 43 0.37 6.26 -11.01
N VAL A 44 0.63 5.98 -9.74
CA VAL A 44 1.82 6.50 -9.02
C VAL A 44 3.13 6.12 -9.72
N LEU A 45 3.23 4.89 -10.21
CA LEU A 45 4.43 4.46 -10.92
C LEU A 45 4.56 5.12 -12.31
N ALA A 46 3.45 5.25 -13.04
CA ALA A 46 3.42 5.88 -14.35
C ALA A 46 3.84 7.36 -14.29
N GLU A 47 3.30 8.12 -13.32
CA GLU A 47 3.65 9.53 -13.09
C GLU A 47 5.14 9.73 -12.80
N ARG A 48 5.77 8.73 -12.17
CA ARG A 48 7.18 8.78 -11.75
C ARG A 48 8.13 8.07 -12.71
N GLY A 49 7.62 7.47 -13.80
CA GLY A 49 8.42 6.69 -14.74
C GLY A 49 9.10 5.47 -14.12
N ILE A 50 8.51 4.87 -13.09
CA ILE A 50 9.07 3.72 -12.37
C ILE A 50 8.50 2.43 -12.95
N GLU A 51 9.38 1.52 -13.36
CA GLU A 51 8.96 0.18 -13.82
C GLU A 51 8.39 -0.65 -12.65
N PRO A 52 7.20 -1.27 -12.79
CA PRO A 52 6.61 -2.12 -11.74
C PRO A 52 7.52 -3.23 -11.22
N ARG A 53 8.40 -3.76 -12.09
CA ARG A 53 9.36 -4.83 -11.73
C ARG A 53 10.47 -4.34 -10.79
N LYS A 54 10.71 -3.04 -10.69
CA LYS A 54 11.69 -2.43 -9.75
C LYS A 54 11.06 -2.32 -8.36
N GLN A 55 10.87 -3.46 -7.71
CA GLN A 55 10.09 -3.60 -6.46
C GLN A 55 10.49 -2.61 -5.36
N VAL A 56 11.79 -2.39 -5.11
CA VAL A 56 12.24 -1.42 -4.08
C VAL A 56 11.83 0.01 -4.44
N ALA A 57 12.00 0.41 -5.70
CA ALA A 57 11.60 1.72 -6.18
C ALA A 57 10.07 1.89 -6.13
N ALA A 58 9.32 0.85 -6.48
CA ALA A 58 7.86 0.86 -6.41
C ALA A 58 7.35 0.98 -4.97
N ILE A 59 7.86 0.18 -4.03
CA ILE A 59 7.52 0.25 -2.61
C ILE A 59 7.84 1.64 -2.05
N HIS A 60 9.01 2.19 -2.39
CA HIS A 60 9.39 3.53 -1.96
C HIS A 60 8.44 4.59 -2.52
N ALA A 61 8.09 4.49 -3.82
CA ALA A 61 7.16 5.41 -4.45
C ALA A 61 5.76 5.38 -3.80
N PHE A 62 5.24 4.19 -3.49
CA PHE A 62 3.94 4.06 -2.81
C PHE A 62 3.96 4.69 -1.42
N ARG A 63 4.99 4.45 -0.63
CA ARG A 63 5.09 5.02 0.72
C ARG A 63 5.36 6.53 0.72
N GLN A 64 5.95 7.07 -0.34
CA GLN A 64 6.07 8.52 -0.54
C GLN A 64 4.73 9.15 -0.93
N ALA A 65 3.92 8.44 -1.74
CA ALA A 65 2.61 8.90 -2.18
C ALA A 65 1.53 8.77 -1.09
N GLU A 66 1.56 7.69 -0.30
CA GLU A 66 0.70 7.45 0.86
C GLU A 66 1.56 7.12 2.09
N PRO A 67 1.94 8.14 2.90
CA PRO A 67 2.77 7.95 4.08
C PRO A 67 2.17 7.06 5.17
N ARG A 68 0.84 6.87 5.19
CA ARG A 68 0.16 5.96 6.12
C ARG A 68 0.29 4.50 5.71
N LEU A 69 0.71 4.23 4.47
CA LEU A 69 0.90 2.88 3.96
C LEU A 69 2.13 2.24 4.61
N SER A 70 1.87 1.20 5.39
CA SER A 70 2.88 0.37 6.03
C SER A 70 3.68 -0.42 4.99
N LEU A 71 4.91 -0.81 5.38
CA LEU A 71 5.82 -1.51 4.49
C LEU A 71 5.26 -2.84 3.96
N LYS A 72 4.53 -3.60 4.79
CA LYS A 72 3.98 -4.91 4.43
C LYS A 72 2.91 -4.80 3.33
N PRO A 73 1.84 -4.00 3.48
CA PRO A 73 0.89 -3.76 2.39
C PRO A 73 1.50 -3.04 1.19
N ALA A 74 2.47 -2.14 1.37
CA ALA A 74 3.22 -1.56 0.23
C ALA A 74 3.96 -2.64 -0.59
N THR A 75 4.58 -3.61 0.10
CA THR A 75 5.28 -4.74 -0.54
C THR A 75 4.29 -5.67 -1.23
N TYR A 76 3.14 -5.94 -0.60
CA TYR A 76 2.07 -6.73 -1.19
C TYR A 76 1.52 -6.07 -2.47
N LEU A 77 1.23 -4.77 -2.40
CA LEU A 77 0.77 -3.98 -3.53
C LEU A 77 1.79 -3.97 -4.68
N ALA A 78 3.08 -3.81 -4.38
CA ALA A 78 4.14 -3.86 -5.39
C ALA A 78 4.21 -5.20 -6.14
N LYS A 79 3.93 -6.31 -5.46
CA LYS A 79 3.83 -7.62 -6.11
C LYS A 79 2.61 -7.71 -7.02
N LEU A 80 1.45 -7.20 -6.57
CA LEU A 80 0.22 -7.20 -7.37
C LEU A 80 0.34 -6.33 -8.62
N VAL A 81 0.96 -5.15 -8.51
CA VAL A 81 1.14 -4.22 -9.64
C VAL A 81 2.15 -4.74 -10.66
N ALA A 82 3.10 -5.59 -10.24
CA ALA A 82 4.10 -6.20 -11.12
C ALA A 82 3.68 -7.52 -11.76
N ALA A 83 2.55 -8.10 -11.33
CA ALA A 83 1.96 -9.29 -11.91
C ALA A 83 1.27 -8.96 -13.24
#